data_AF-A0A942BZ62-F1
#
_entry.id   AF-A0A942BZ62-F1
#
_cell.length_a   1.000
_cell.length_b   1.000
_cell.length_c   1.000
_cell.angle_alpha   90.00
_cell.angle_beta   90.00
_cell.angle_gamma   90.00
#
_symmetry.space_group_name_H-M   'P 1'
#
loop_
_entity.id
_entity.type
_entity.pdbx_description
1 polymer ?
#
loop_
_entity_poly.entity_id
_entity_poly.type
_entity_poly.pdbx_seq_one_letter_code
_entity_poly.pdbx_strand_id
1 'polypeptide(L)'
;MKKPIRVEITGRNSFWQNAVKVEWEHQYPDRKWIEQGDRFYVIEAEWLLDLQRIANQCFSTAVVAPEDVGRRNLFRKIFRREDDVE
;
A
#
# COMPACT_ATOMS: atom_id res chain seq x y z
N MET A 1 20.52 -8.59 3.28
CA MET A 1 20.22 -7.23 2.82
C MET A 1 18.75 -7.17 2.50
N LYS A 2 17.98 -6.40 3.26
CA LYS A 2 16.54 -6.21 3.00
C LYS A 2 16.42 -5.35 1.74
N LYS A 3 15.57 -5.76 0.80
CA LYS A 3 15.41 -5.08 -0.49
C LYS A 3 14.26 -4.10 -0.36
N PRO A 4 14.48 -2.78 -0.54
CA PRO A 4 13.39 -1.84 -0.61
C PRO A 4 12.49 -2.20 -1.79
N ILE A 5 11.19 -2.05 -1.60
CA ILE A 5 10.17 -2.34 -2.61
C ILE A 5 9.36 -1.07 -2.88
N ARG A 6 8.93 -0.93 -4.13
CA ARG A 6 7.96 0.10 -4.50
C ARG A 6 6.56 -0.41 -4.22
N VAL A 7 5.75 0.40 -3.56
CA VAL A 7 4.35 0.14 -3.27
C VAL A 7 3.47 1.23 -3.86
N GLU A 8 2.28 0.84 -4.27
CA GLU A 8 1.20 1.74 -4.70
C GLU A 8 0.13 1.76 -3.62
N ILE A 9 -0.25 2.96 -3.16
CA ILE A 9 -1.37 3.16 -2.25
C ILE A 9 -2.54 3.73 -3.03
N THR A 10 -3.66 3.03 -3.08
CA THR A 10 -4.88 3.48 -3.75
C THR A 10 -6.00 3.63 -2.73
N GLY A 11 -6.48 4.87 -2.56
CA GLY A 11 -7.70 5.16 -1.79
C GLY A 11 -8.86 5.56 -2.70
N ARG A 12 -10.07 5.63 -2.16
CA ARG A 12 -11.26 6.12 -2.90
C ARG A 12 -11.11 7.56 -3.38
N ASN A 13 -10.36 8.37 -2.64
CA ASN A 13 -10.02 9.76 -2.95
C ASN A 13 -8.71 10.13 -2.24
N SER A 14 -8.24 11.35 -2.46
CA SER A 14 -7.02 11.87 -1.83
C SER A 14 -7.10 11.92 -0.31
N PHE A 15 -8.30 12.10 0.26
CA PHE A 15 -8.49 12.11 1.72
C PHE A 15 -8.12 10.76 2.34
N TRP A 16 -8.68 9.66 1.82
CA TRP A 16 -8.38 8.32 2.35
C TRP A 16 -6.93 7.92 2.12
N GLN A 17 -6.35 8.34 0.99
CA GLN A 17 -4.93 8.12 0.72
C GLN A 17 -4.04 8.87 1.73
N ASN A 18 -4.36 10.13 2.04
CA ASN A 18 -3.63 10.92 3.04
C ASN A 18 -3.79 10.35 4.45
N ALA A 19 -4.96 9.77 4.77
CA ALA A 19 -5.18 9.12 6.06
C ALA A 19 -4.18 7.96 6.29
N VAL A 20 -3.87 7.17 5.26
CA VAL A 20 -2.83 6.11 5.35
C VAL A 20 -1.48 6.71 5.74
N LYS A 21 -1.12 7.85 5.16
CA LYS A 21 0.16 8.51 5.46
C LYS A 21 0.23 8.99 6.90
N VAL A 22 -0.81 9.69 7.35
CA VAL A 22 -0.89 10.18 8.74
C VAL A 22 -0.83 9.01 9.72
N GLU A 23 -1.60 7.96 9.48
CA GLU A 23 -1.65 6.80 10.38
C GLU A 23 -0.32 6.02 10.39
N TRP A 24 0.34 5.89 9.23
CA TRP A 24 1.66 5.28 9.13
C TRP A 24 2.71 6.04 9.96
N GLU A 25 2.79 7.35 9.78
CA GLU A 25 3.74 8.21 10.49
C GLU A 25 3.47 8.28 12.00
N HIS A 26 2.21 8.12 12.40
CA HIS A 26 1.79 8.05 13.80
C HIS A 26 2.18 6.72 14.47
N GLN A 27 1.86 5.57 13.83
CA GLN A 27 2.14 4.25 14.41
C GLN A 27 3.62 3.86 14.32
N TYR A 28 4.33 4.32 13.28
CA TYR A 28 5.70 3.93 13.01
C TYR A 28 6.60 5.16 12.72
N PRO A 29 6.83 6.04 13.71
CA PRO A 29 7.56 7.29 13.49
C PRO A 29 8.99 7.11 12.95
N ASP A 30 9.63 5.98 13.26
CA ASP A 30 11.00 5.66 12.82
C ASP A 30 11.05 4.97 11.44
N ARG A 31 9.92 4.51 10.89
CA ARG A 31 9.87 3.81 9.60
C ARG A 31 9.61 4.80 8.46
N LYS A 32 10.67 5.48 8.03
CA LYS A 32 10.60 6.47 6.95
C LYS A 32 10.49 5.80 5.58
N TRP A 33 9.39 6.05 4.88
CA TRP A 33 9.23 5.74 3.46
C TRP A 33 9.67 6.90 2.57
N ILE A 34 9.89 6.62 1.28
CA ILE A 34 10.25 7.64 0.29
C ILE A 34 9.10 7.79 -0.71
N GLU A 35 8.60 9.00 -0.88
CA GLU A 35 7.55 9.30 -1.86
C GLU A 35 8.15 9.34 -3.27
N GLN A 36 7.49 8.67 -4.23
CA GLN A 36 7.87 8.61 -5.65
C GLN A 36 6.72 9.07 -6.55
N GLY A 37 6.05 10.16 -6.15
CA GLY A 37 4.87 10.72 -6.82
C GLY A 37 3.58 10.50 -6.05
N ASP A 38 2.45 10.79 -6.67
CA ASP A 38 1.18 10.97 -5.96
C ASP A 38 0.71 9.75 -5.17
N ARG A 39 1.06 8.54 -5.60
CA ARG A 39 0.57 7.28 -4.98
C ARG A 39 1.60 6.19 -4.82
N PHE A 40 2.87 6.48 -5.13
CA PHE A 40 3.93 5.50 -5.09
C PHE A 40 4.91 5.83 -3.97
N TYR A 41 5.28 4.80 -3.23
CA TYR A 41 6.19 4.92 -2.09
C TYR A 41 7.24 3.81 -2.15
N VAL A 42 8.41 4.06 -1.61
CA VAL A 42 9.45 3.04 -1.39
C VAL A 42 9.54 2.76 0.09
N ILE A 43 9.43 1.49 0.44
CA ILE A 43 9.44 0.98 1.83
C ILE A 43 10.38 -0.21 1.94
N GLU A 44 10.80 -0.54 3.16
CA GLU A 44 11.40 -1.85 3.41
C GLU A 44 10.37 -2.97 3.20
N ALA A 45 10.78 -4.08 2.58
CA ALA A 45 9.85 -5.17 2.25
C ALA A 45 9.11 -5.73 3.46
N GLU A 46 9.72 -5.72 4.64
CA GLU A 46 9.11 -6.22 5.88
C GLU A 46 7.98 -5.33 6.40
N TRP A 47 7.90 -4.07 5.95
CA TRP A 47 6.86 -3.12 6.34
C TRP A 47 5.55 -3.32 5.57
N LEU A 48 5.56 -4.14 4.52
CA LEU A 48 4.41 -4.28 3.61
C LEU A 48 3.15 -4.73 4.34
N LEU A 49 3.25 -5.73 5.22
CA LEU A 49 2.08 -6.28 5.93
C LEU A 49 1.46 -5.23 6.87
N ASP A 50 2.30 -4.48 7.59
CA ASP A 50 1.84 -3.40 8.45
C ASP A 50 1.18 -2.28 7.64
N LEU A 51 1.77 -1.94 6.49
CA LEU A 51 1.21 -0.92 5.61
C LEU A 51 -0.13 -1.37 4.99
N GLN A 52 -0.26 -2.64 4.63
CA GLN A 52 -1.50 -3.22 4.14
C GLN A 52 -2.61 -3.17 5.19
N ARG A 53 -2.27 -3.47 6.46
CA ARG A 53 -3.20 -3.35 7.58
C ARG A 53 -3.68 -1.91 7.77
N ILE A 54 -2.77 -0.94 7.81
CA ILE A 54 -3.12 0.48 7.94
C ILE A 54 -3.95 0.94 6.74
N ALA A 55 -3.56 0.56 5.52
CA ALA A 55 -4.31 0.91 4.32
C ALA A 55 -5.76 0.43 4.41
N ASN A 56 -5.98 -0.82 4.85
CA ASN A 56 -7.32 -1.38 5.03
C ASN A 56 -8.13 -0.60 6.08
N GLN A 57 -7.52 -0.24 7.22
CA GLN A 57 -8.15 0.59 8.26
C GLN A 57 -8.54 1.99 7.74
N CYS A 58 -7.80 2.53 6.78
CA CYS A 58 -8.06 3.81 6.13
C CYS A 58 -8.83 3.69 4.80
N PHE A 59 -9.62 2.63 4.60
CA PHE A 59 -10.43 2.40 3.38
C PHE A 59 -9.63 2.53 2.08
N SER A 60 -8.38 2.07 2.12
CA SER A 60 -7.40 2.12 1.05
C SER A 60 -6.75 0.76 0.86
N THR A 61 -5.92 0.64 -0.17
CA THR A 61 -5.17 -0.58 -0.47
C THR A 61 -3.70 -0.25 -0.73
N ALA A 62 -2.79 -1.02 -0.15
CA ALA A 62 -1.36 -0.97 -0.44
C ALA A 62 -0.91 -2.27 -1.14
N VAL A 63 -0.35 -2.16 -2.33
CA VAL A 63 0.15 -3.31 -3.09
C VAL A 63 1.56 -3.03 -3.59
N VAL A 64 2.35 -4.09 -3.79
CA VAL A 64 3.64 -3.96 -4.49
C VAL A 64 3.37 -3.40 -5.88
N ALA A 65 3.92 -2.23 -6.16
CA ALA A 65 3.80 -1.61 -7.46
C ALA A 65 4.63 -2.45 -8.43
N PRO A 66 4.03 -3.00 -9.50
CA PRO A 66 4.80 -3.75 -10.46
C PRO A 66 5.81 -2.82 -11.16
N GLU A 67 6.98 -3.35 -11.47
CA GLU A 67 7.96 -2.65 -12.32
C GLU A 67 7.42 -2.47 -13.75
N ASP A 68 6.49 -3.35 -14.16
CA ASP A 68 5.91 -3.41 -15.49
C ASP A 68 4.37 -3.57 -15.44
N VAL A 69 3.65 -2.72 -16.17
CA VAL A 69 2.19 -2.54 -16.13
C VAL A 69 1.39 -3.84 -16.36
N GLY A 70 1.97 -4.85 -17.03
CA GLY A 70 1.33 -6.13 -17.32
C GLY A 70 0.99 -6.99 -16.09
N ARG A 71 1.64 -6.79 -14.93
CA ARG A 71 1.41 -7.59 -13.70
C ARG A 71 0.21 -7.15 -12.85
N ARG A 72 -0.36 -5.96 -13.10
CA ARG A 72 -1.53 -5.43 -12.36
C ARG A 72 -2.75 -6.37 -12.39
N ASN A 73 -2.95 -7.09 -13.49
CA ASN A 73 -4.12 -7.96 -13.66
C ASN A 73 -4.07 -9.26 -12.85
N LEU A 74 -2.89 -9.67 -12.36
CA LEU A 74 -2.76 -10.87 -11.52
C LEU A 74 -3.16 -10.59 -10.07
N PHE A 75 -2.73 -9.48 -9.48
CA PHE A 75 -3.05 -9.16 -8.08
C PHE A 75 -4.53 -8.86 -7.85
N ARG A 76 -5.20 -8.22 -8.82
CA ARG A 76 -6.67 -8.04 -8.77
C ARG A 76 -7.44 -9.35 -8.66
N LYS A 77 -6.94 -10.46 -9.23
CA LYS A 77 -7.61 -11.77 -9.14
C LYS A 77 -7.43 -12.45 -7.79
N ILE A 78 -6.37 -12.12 -7.05
CA ILE A 78 -6.08 -12.73 -5.75
C ILE A 78 -6.87 -12.02 -4.65
N PHE A 79 -6.94 -10.69 -4.68
CA PHE A 79 -7.66 -9.90 -3.66
C PHE A 79 -9.16 -9.77 -3.89
N ARG A 80 -9.69 -10.12 -5.07
CA ARG A 80 -11.14 -10.10 -5.35
C ARG A 80 -11.88 -11.38 -4.89
N ARG A 81 -11.25 -12.19 -4.05
CA ARG A 81 -11.83 -13.49 -3.61
C ARG A 81 -12.42 -13.45 -2.19
N GLU A 82 -12.49 -12.28 -1.56
CA GLU A 82 -12.96 -12.13 -0.17
C GLU A 82 -14.10 -11.10 0.02
N ASP A 83 -14.88 -10.81 -1.04
CA ASP A 83 -16.12 -10.01 -0.95
C ASP A 83 -17.31 -10.69 -1.67
N ASP A 84 -17.41 -12.02 -1.57
CA ASP A 84 -18.62 -12.78 -1.91
C ASP A 84 -18.90 -13.77 -0.76
N VAL A 85 -19.22 -13.24 0.42
CA VAL A 85 -19.95 -13.97 1.46
C VAL A 85 -21.04 -13.06 2.01
N GLU A 86 -22.27 -13.41 1.62
CA GLU A 86 -23.60 -13.01 2.10
C GLU A 86 -24.25 -11.73 1.56
#